data_AF-A0A7G8H266-F1
#
_entry.id   AF-A0A7G8H266-F1
#
_cell.length_a   1.000
_cell.length_b   1.000
_cell.length_c   1.000
_cell.angle_alpha   90.00
_cell.angle_beta   90.00
_cell.angle_gamma   90.00
#
_symmetry.space_group_name_H-M   'P 1'
#
loop_
_entity.id
_entity.type
_entity.pdbx_description
1 polymer ?
#
loop_
_entity_poly.entity_id
_entity_poly.type
_entity_poly.pdbx_seq_one_letter_code
_entity_poly.pdbx_strand_id
1 'polypeptide(L)' 'MQAGACQSYEAAFNLEAGMRDGLTLKQAKASIFEDGYTDGSAACFAAIKNEINQMPYAFPLVNQALYKRTRR' A
#
# COMPACT_ATOMS: atom_id res chain seq x y z
N MET A 1 -8.76 13.00 18.07
CA MET A 1 -7.69 13.45 17.17
C MET A 1 -7.79 12.59 15.92
N GLN A 2 -8.57 13.04 14.94
CA GLN A 2 -8.76 12.30 13.69
C GLN A 2 -7.47 12.51 12.90
N ALA A 3 -6.63 11.47 12.84
CA ALA A 3 -5.39 11.50 12.08
C ALA A 3 -5.68 12.08 10.69
N GLY A 4 -4.94 13.14 10.31
CA GLY A 4 -4.97 13.66 8.94
C GLY A 4 -4.87 12.50 7.98
N ALA A 5 -5.87 12.39 7.11
CA ALA A 5 -6.44 11.14 6.63
C ALA A 5 -5.40 10.19 6.03
N CYS A 6 -4.99 9.17 6.79
CA CYS A 6 -4.39 8.00 6.17
C CYS A 6 -5.47 7.33 5.32
N GLN A 7 -5.48 7.60 4.01
CA GLN A 7 -6.42 6.99 3.09
C GLN A 7 -5.94 5.58 2.76
N SER A 8 -5.96 4.70 3.76
CA SER A 8 -5.31 3.39 3.72
C SER A 8 -5.77 2.53 2.55
N TYR A 9 -7.07 2.61 2.24
CA TYR A 9 -7.67 1.92 1.10
C TYR A 9 -7.22 2.50 -0.26
N GLU A 10 -7.30 3.81 -0.44
CA GLU A 10 -6.87 4.45 -1.70
C GLU A 10 -5.37 4.34 -1.92
N ALA A 11 -4.58 4.42 -0.86
CA ALA A 11 -3.15 4.15 -0.90
C ALA A 11 -2.86 2.69 -1.28
N ALA A 12 -3.61 1.71 -0.77
CA ALA A 12 -3.49 0.32 -1.16
C ALA A 12 -3.85 0.10 -2.65
N PHE A 13 -4.90 0.76 -3.13
CA PHE A 13 -5.32 0.71 -4.52
C PHE A 13 -4.28 1.33 -5.46
N ASN A 14 -3.77 2.52 -5.15
CA ASN A 14 -2.74 3.18 -5.94
C ASN A 14 -1.40 2.46 -5.89
N LEU A 15 -1.05 1.85 -4.75
CA LEU A 15 0.10 0.94 -4.67
C LEU A 15 -0.02 -0.22 -5.65
N GLU A 16 -1.20 -0.84 -5.72
CA GLU A 16 -1.44 -1.96 -6.62
C GLU A 16 -1.46 -1.49 -8.08
N ALA A 17 -2.11 -0.37 -8.37
CA ALA A 17 -2.13 0.23 -9.70
C ALA A 17 -0.71 0.55 -10.20
N GLY A 18 0.13 1.16 -9.34
CA GLY A 18 1.53 1.42 -9.66
C GLY A 18 2.32 0.15 -9.94
N MET A 19 2.12 -0.90 -9.13
CA MET A 19 2.76 -2.19 -9.37
C MET A 19 2.26 -2.88 -10.66
N ARG A 20 0.98 -2.72 -11.01
CA ARG A 20 0.43 -3.19 -12.30
C ARG A 20 1.00 -2.43 -13.49
N ASP A 21 1.32 -1.16 -13.32
CA ASP A 21 1.99 -0.32 -14.32
C ASP A 21 3.49 -0.66 -14.49
N GLY A 22 4.02 -1.55 -13.65
CA GLY A 22 5.42 -1.98 -13.67
C GLY A 22 6.33 -1.20 -12.72
N LEU A 23 5.77 -0.34 -11.85
CA LEU A 23 6.55 0.31 -10.80
C LEU A 23 6.99 -0.72 -9.75
N THR A 24 8.20 -0.51 -9.24
CA THR A 24 8.63 -1.25 -8.04
C THR A 24 7.82 -0.83 -6.82
N LEU A 25 7.70 -1.71 -5.82
CA LEU A 25 7.04 -1.38 -4.55
C LEU A 25 7.58 -0.08 -3.91
N LYS A 26 8.87 0.21 -4.10
CA LYS A 26 9.49 1.45 -3.60
C LYS A 26 8.98 2.68 -4.35
N GLN A 27 8.87 2.61 -5.68
CA GLN A 27 8.34 3.69 -6.50
C GLN A 27 6.85 3.90 -6.24
N ALA A 28 6.05 2.84 -6.21
CA ALA A 28 4.63 2.93 -5.92
C ALA A 28 4.37 3.52 -4.51
N LYS A 29 5.22 3.20 -3.52
CA LYS A 29 5.20 3.85 -2.19
C LYS A 29 5.54 5.33 -2.23
N ALA A 30 6.48 5.73 -3.08
CA ALA A 30 6.83 7.14 -3.24
C ALA A 30 5.65 7.90 -3.88
N SER A 31 5.03 7.35 -4.93
CA SER A 31 3.85 7.95 -5.55
C SER A 31 2.71 8.18 -4.57
N ILE A 32 2.32 7.17 -3.78
CA ILE A 32 1.21 7.38 -2.81
C ILE A 32 1.54 8.39 -1.70
N PHE A 33 2.82 8.64 -1.44
CA PHE A 33 3.26 9.66 -0.50
C PHE A 33 3.25 11.04 -1.16
N GLU A 34 3.72 11.15 -2.40
CA GLU A 34 3.70 12.40 -3.18
C GLU A 34 2.28 12.86 -3.52
N ASP A 35 1.37 11.94 -3.84
CA ASP A 35 -0.05 12.20 -4.05
C ASP A 35 -0.82 12.50 -2.74
N GLY A 36 -0.18 12.37 -1.58
CA GLY A 36 -0.78 12.72 -0.28
C GLY A 36 -1.76 11.70 0.29
N TYR A 37 -1.81 10.47 -0.24
CA TYR A 37 -2.63 9.38 0.31
C TYR A 37 -2.13 8.88 1.66
N THR A 38 -0.85 9.12 1.97
CA THR A 38 -0.23 8.80 3.25
C THR A 38 0.61 9.98 3.74
N ASP A 39 0.52 10.25 5.04
CA ASP A 39 1.38 11.20 5.74
C ASP A 39 2.83 10.70 5.90
N GLY A 40 3.15 9.51 5.37
CA GLY A 40 4.48 8.88 5.53
C GLY A 40 4.72 8.27 6.91
N SER A 41 3.84 8.59 7.87
CA SER A 41 3.81 8.02 9.21
C SER A 41 3.75 6.49 9.19
N ALA A 42 4.54 5.86 10.08
CA ALA A 42 4.57 4.40 10.23
C ALA A 42 3.19 3.81 10.55
N ALA A 43 2.37 4.54 11.32
CA ALA A 43 0.99 4.16 11.63
C ALA A 43 0.11 4.07 10.38
N CYS A 44 0.25 5.03 9.45
CA CYS A 44 -0.51 5.01 8.21
C CYS A 44 -0.08 3.84 7.30
N PHE A 45 1.23 3.62 7.17
CA PHE A 45 1.73 2.46 6.44
C PHE A 45 1.31 1.13 7.07
N ALA A 46 1.19 1.05 8.41
CA ALA A 46 0.66 -0.13 9.07
C ALA A 46 -0.81 -0.37 8.73
N ALA A 47 -1.64 0.68 8.70
CA ALA A 47 -3.04 0.59 8.27
C ALA A 47 -3.17 0.13 6.81
N ILE A 48 -2.35 0.69 5.90
CA ILE A 48 -2.32 0.27 4.48
C ILE A 48 -2.02 -1.22 4.36
N LYS A 49 -0.97 -1.70 5.05
CA LYS A 49 -0.61 -3.13 5.07
C LYS A 49 -1.72 -3.99 5.63
N ASN A 50 -2.39 -3.53 6.70
CA ASN A 50 -3.51 -4.25 7.29
C ASN A 50 -4.65 -4.42 6.28
N GLU A 51 -5.03 -3.37 5.54
CA GLU A 51 -6.09 -3.47 4.53
C GLU A 51 -5.73 -4.42 3.39
N ILE A 52 -4.48 -4.37 2.92
CA ILE A 52 -3.96 -5.30 1.92
C ILE A 52 -3.99 -6.74 2.41
N ASN A 53 -3.78 -6.97 3.72
CA ASN A 53 -3.83 -8.29 4.33
C ASN A 53 -5.26 -8.79 4.57
N GLN A 54 -6.21 -7.89 4.87
CA GLN A 54 -7.63 -8.20 4.94
C GLN A 54 -8.20 -8.56 3.55
N MET A 55 -7.67 -7.93 2.49
CA MET A 55 -8.14 -8.12 1.11
C MET A 55 -7.03 -8.59 0.15
N PRO A 56 -6.46 -9.80 0.36
CA PRO A 56 -5.35 -10.30 -0.46
C PRO A 56 -5.73 -10.54 -1.92
N TYR A 57 -7.01 -10.76 -2.21
CA TYR A 57 -7.52 -10.94 -3.59
C TYR A 57 -7.74 -9.62 -4.32
N ALA A 58 -7.95 -8.52 -3.60
CA ALA A 58 -8.12 -7.19 -4.21
C ALA A 58 -6.78 -6.56 -4.59
N PHE A 59 -5.73 -6.87 -3.82
CA PHE A 59 -4.38 -6.34 -4.01
C PHE A 59 -3.31 -7.45 -4.10
N PRO A 60 -3.44 -8.41 -5.03
CA PRO A 60 -2.55 -9.58 -5.11
C PRO A 60 -1.06 -9.27 -5.34
N LEU A 61 -0.69 -8.24 -6.12
CA LEU A 61 0.73 -7.98 -6.41
C LEU A 61 1.42 -7.29 -5.23
N VAL A 62 0.78 -6.27 -4.69
CA VAL A 62 1.19 -5.55 -3.49
C VAL A 62 1.21 -6.47 -2.27
N ASN A 63 0.22 -7.34 -2.10
CA ASN A 63 0.22 -8.34 -1.04
C ASN A 63 1.42 -9.29 -1.20
N GLN A 64 1.67 -9.82 -2.40
CA GLN A 64 2.85 -10.65 -2.67
C GLN A 64 4.17 -9.92 -2.41
N ALA A 65 4.29 -8.66 -2.80
CA ALA A 65 5.52 -7.89 -2.63
C ALA A 65 5.78 -7.50 -1.17
N LEU A 66 4.73 -7.17 -0.40
CA LEU A 66 4.83 -6.80 1.01
C LEU A 66 5.00 -7.99 1.93
N TYR A 67 4.18 -9.02 1.75
CA TYR A 67 4.17 -10.18 2.62
C TYR A 67 5.12 -11.27 2.15
N LYS A 68 5.76 -11.11 0.98
CA LYS A 68 6.66 -12.08 0.33
C LYS A 68 6.27 -13.47 0.80
N ARG A 69 5.15 -13.98 0.30
CA ARG A 69 4.74 -15.37 0.51
C ARG A 69 5.77 -16.23 -0.20
N THR A 70 6.92 -16.34 0.44
CA THR A 70 8.03 -17.19 0.11
C THR A 70 7.44 -18.56 0.35
N ARG A 71 6.96 -19.18 -0.73
CA ARG A 71 6.72 -20.60 -0.78
C ARG A 71 8.06 -21.22 -0.36
N ARG A 72 8.16 -21.60 0.91
CA ARG A 72 9.20 -22.49 1.40
C ARG A 72 8.67 -23.90 1.25
#